data_AF-A0A963MT12-F1
#
_entry.id   AF-A0A963MT12-F1
#
_cell.length_a   1.000
_cell.length_b   1.000
_cell.length_c   1.000
_cell.angle_alpha   90.00
_cell.angle_beta   90.00
_cell.angle_gamma   90.00
#
_symmetry.space_group_name_H-M   'P 1'
#
loop_
_entity.id
_entity.type
_entity.pdbx_description
1 polymer ?
#
loop_
_entity_poly.entity_id
_entity_poly.type
_entity_poly.pdbx_seq_one_letter_code
_entity_poly.pdbx_strand_id
1 'polypeptide(L)'
;MRGKKGGVACGDHATIKTTAPGQGVIETIEPRKTLLYRSDAFKKKIIAANVSQIIIVVAAVPSYSEELVNRCLVAAESQHIRAIIVLNKTDLVEPTQNAANALSLYESIGYPLVKISALRNISAL
;
A
#
# COMPACT_ATOMS: atom_id res chain seq x y z
N MET A 1 -20.73 16.61 3.12
CA MET A 1 -20.71 16.17 1.70
C MET A 1 -22.11 16.33 1.15
N ARG A 2 -22.30 17.22 0.16
CA ARG A 2 -23.53 17.23 -0.64
C ARG A 2 -23.34 16.20 -1.77
N GLY A 3 -24.26 15.25 -1.92
CA GLY A 3 -24.20 14.23 -2.97
C GLY A 3 -23.38 12.98 -2.62
N LYS A 4 -23.94 12.07 -1.83
CA LYS A 4 -23.35 10.74 -1.53
C LYS A 4 -23.40 9.84 -2.79
N LYS A 5 -22.32 9.74 -3.56
CA LYS A 5 -22.02 8.55 -4.36
C LYS A 5 -20.52 8.27 -4.27
N GLY A 6 -20.14 7.10 -3.75
CA GLY A 6 -18.76 6.58 -3.82
C GLY A 6 -17.87 6.65 -2.55
N GLY A 7 -18.27 7.39 -1.52
CA GLY A 7 -17.45 7.58 -0.30
C GLY A 7 -16.16 8.40 -0.54
N VAL A 8 -15.57 8.96 0.53
CA VAL A 8 -14.30 9.71 0.47
C VAL A 8 -13.16 8.78 0.91
N ALA A 9 -12.01 8.89 0.27
CA ALA A 9 -10.80 8.15 0.58
C ALA A 9 -9.60 9.10 0.76
N CYS A 10 -8.60 8.66 1.51
CA CYS A 10 -7.31 9.33 1.52
C CYS A 10 -6.70 9.30 0.10
N GLY A 11 -6.17 10.43 -0.36
CA GLY A 11 -5.62 10.59 -1.71
C GLY A 11 -6.62 11.06 -2.76
N ASP A 12 -7.91 11.23 -2.43
CA ASP A 12 -8.85 11.90 -3.32
C ASP A 12 -8.45 13.35 -3.57
N HIS A 13 -8.57 13.78 -4.83
CA HIS A 13 -8.56 15.20 -5.17
C HIS A 13 -9.98 15.72 -5.06
N ALA A 14 -10.16 16.78 -4.27
CA ALA A 14 -11.49 17.29 -3.92
C ALA A 14 -11.54 18.81 -4.01
N THR A 15 -12.64 19.33 -4.53
CA THR A 15 -12.94 20.76 -4.45
C THR A 15 -13.61 21.04 -3.11
N ILE A 16 -13.08 22.02 -2.39
CA ILE A 16 -13.56 22.42 -1.07
C ILE A 16 -14.15 23.82 -1.15
N LYS A 17 -15.33 24.00 -0.57
CA LYS A 17 -15.92 25.31 -0.34
C LYS A 17 -15.79 25.70 1.12
N THR A 18 -15.12 26.82 1.38
CA THR A 18 -14.99 27.40 2.73
C THR A 18 -16.36 27.87 3.22
N THR A 19 -16.72 27.49 4.44
CA THR A 19 -18.00 27.86 5.06
C THR A 19 -17.84 28.79 6.25
N ALA A 20 -16.70 28.71 6.95
CA ALA A 20 -16.32 29.59 8.06
C ALA A 20 -14.79 29.55 8.23
N PRO A 21 -14.18 30.42 9.05
CA PRO A 21 -12.75 30.34 9.36
C PRO A 21 -12.38 28.94 9.90
N GLY A 22 -11.45 28.27 9.23
CA GLY A 22 -11.01 26.91 9.58
C GLY A 22 -12.01 25.79 9.22
N GLN A 23 -13.10 26.09 8.51
CA GLN A 23 -14.12 25.11 8.14
C GLN A 23 -14.44 25.17 6.65
N GLY A 24 -14.65 24.00 6.06
CA GLY A 24 -15.11 23.87 4.69
C GLY A 24 -15.83 22.56 4.46
N VAL A 25 -16.50 22.47 3.32
CA VAL A 25 -17.21 21.27 2.88
C VAL A 25 -16.64 20.78 1.55
N ILE A 26 -16.48 19.47 1.43
CA ILE A 26 -16.19 18.84 0.14
C ILE A 26 -17.43 18.98 -0.74
N GLU A 27 -17.28 19.68 -1.86
CA GLU A 27 -18.33 19.85 -2.88
C GLU A 27 -18.28 18.72 -3.91
N THR A 28 -17.09 18.43 -4.44
CA THR A 28 -16.90 17.41 -5.47
C THR A 28 -15.60 16.64 -5.25
N ILE A 29 -15.57 15.41 -5.78
CA ILE A 29 -14.39 14.56 -5.84
C ILE A 29 -14.08 14.36 -7.32
N GLU A 30 -12.83 14.57 -7.72
CA GLU A 30 -12.39 14.36 -9.10
C GLU A 30 -12.35 12.85 -9.46
N PRO A 31 -12.41 12.50 -10.76
CA PRO A 31 -12.26 11.11 -11.20
C PRO A 31 -10.95 10.50 -10.70
N ARG A 32 -11.06 9.35 -10.03
CA ARG A 32 -9.91 8.63 -9.47
C ARG A 32 -9.15 7.89 -10.58
N LYS A 33 -7.82 7.94 -10.53
CA LYS A 33 -6.95 7.14 -11.40
C LYS A 33 -6.83 5.69 -10.91
N THR A 34 -6.76 5.50 -9.60
CA THR A 34 -6.66 4.19 -8.94
C THR A 34 -7.50 4.19 -7.68
N LEU A 35 -8.00 3.01 -7.27
CA LEU A 35 -8.81 2.88 -6.05
C LEU A 35 -8.48 1.58 -5.31
N LEU A 36 -7.70 1.69 -4.24
CA LEU A 36 -7.33 0.55 -3.42
C LEU A 36 -8.46 0.23 -2.43
N TYR A 37 -8.99 -0.99 -2.54
CA TYR A 37 -10.00 -1.52 -1.62
C TYR A 37 -9.47 -2.74 -0.87
N ARG A 38 -9.95 -2.91 0.35
CA ARG A 38 -9.88 -4.18 1.08
C ARG A 38 -11.23 -4.87 0.94
N SER A 39 -11.24 -6.11 0.46
CA SER A 39 -12.41 -6.97 0.54
C SER A 39 -12.23 -7.92 1.72
N ASP A 40 -13.17 -7.92 2.65
CA ASP A 40 -13.44 -9.06 3.53
C ASP A 40 -14.65 -9.86 3.00
N ALA A 41 -15.01 -10.96 3.66
CA ALA A 41 -16.09 -11.86 3.24
C ALA A 41 -17.47 -11.18 3.14
N PHE A 42 -17.64 -9.99 3.74
CA PHE A 42 -18.95 -9.35 3.84
C PHE A 42 -18.95 -7.88 3.36
N LYS A 43 -17.79 -7.22 3.27
CA LYS A 43 -17.67 -5.78 2.99
C LYS A 43 -16.41 -5.45 2.20
N LYS A 44 -16.58 -4.56 1.22
CA LYS A 44 -15.49 -3.82 0.58
C LYS A 44 -15.32 -2.48 1.28
N LYS A 45 -14.14 -2.19 1.81
CA LYS A 45 -13.79 -0.90 2.39
C LYS A 45 -12.71 -0.23 1.56
N ILE A 46 -12.96 1.01 1.16
CA ILE A 46 -11.96 1.83 0.46
C ILE A 46 -10.83 2.16 1.45
N ILE A 47 -9.59 1.95 1.01
CA ILE A 47 -8.38 2.29 1.78
C ILE A 47 -7.84 3.64 1.30
N ALA A 48 -7.57 3.76 0.00
CA ALA A 48 -6.94 4.94 -0.60
C ALA A 48 -7.30 5.08 -2.08
N ALA A 49 -7.19 6.30 -2.60
CA ALA A 49 -7.37 6.64 -4.00
C ALA A 49 -6.12 7.31 -4.57
N ASN A 50 -5.95 7.27 -5.89
CA ASN A 50 -4.87 7.92 -6.64
C ASN A 50 -3.45 7.51 -6.19
N VAL A 51 -3.32 6.33 -5.59
CA VAL A 51 -2.03 5.74 -5.23
C VAL A 51 -1.35 5.22 -6.49
N SER A 52 -0.09 5.61 -6.71
CA SER A 52 0.72 5.14 -7.84
C SER A 52 1.66 3.99 -7.50
N GLN A 53 1.95 3.77 -6.22
CA GLN A 53 2.86 2.73 -5.75
C GLN A 53 2.45 2.19 -4.38
N ILE A 54 2.51 0.87 -4.21
CA ILE A 54 2.33 0.16 -2.95
C ILE A 54 3.68 -0.43 -2.52
N ILE A 55 4.02 -0.26 -1.25
CA ILE A 55 5.21 -0.82 -0.64
C ILE A 55 4.77 -1.88 0.38
N ILE A 56 5.06 -3.14 0.10
CA ILE A 56 4.73 -4.27 0.96
C ILE A 56 5.92 -4.54 1.87
N VAL A 57 5.85 -4.05 3.11
CA VAL A 57 6.93 -4.20 4.08
C VAL A 57 6.74 -5.51 4.87
N VAL A 58 7.75 -6.37 4.81
CA VAL A 58 7.83 -7.65 5.53
C VAL A 58 9.08 -7.69 6.40
N ALA A 59 9.14 -8.61 7.36
CA ALA A 59 10.32 -8.88 8.16
C ALA A 59 10.40 -10.39 8.46
N ALA A 60 11.60 -10.90 8.71
CA ALA A 60 11.76 -12.29 9.13
C ALA A 60 11.25 -12.55 10.56
N VAL A 61 11.30 -11.52 11.42
CA VAL A 61 10.88 -11.62 12.83
C VAL A 61 10.02 -10.41 13.22
N PRO A 62 8.75 -10.60 13.63
CA PRO A 62 7.99 -11.85 13.52
C PRO A 62 7.86 -12.28 12.04
N SER A 63 7.59 -13.56 11.80
CA SER A 63 7.42 -14.07 10.44
C SER A 63 6.27 -13.35 9.72
N TYR A 64 6.47 -13.10 8.43
CA TYR A 64 5.43 -12.53 7.58
C TYR A 64 4.48 -13.61 7.05
N SER A 65 3.29 -13.19 6.65
CA SER A 65 2.34 -14.06 5.95
C SER A 65 2.53 -13.91 4.44
N GLU A 66 2.93 -15.00 3.78
CA GLU A 66 3.06 -15.05 2.32
C GLU A 66 1.71 -14.85 1.63
N GLU A 67 0.63 -15.38 2.20
CA GLU A 67 -0.74 -15.14 1.74
C GLU A 67 -1.07 -13.64 1.71
N LEU A 68 -0.67 -12.89 2.74
CA LEU A 68 -0.91 -11.46 2.79
C LEU A 68 -0.11 -10.71 1.72
N VAL A 69 1.15 -11.10 1.49
CA VAL A 69 1.98 -10.54 0.39
C VAL A 69 1.26 -10.75 -0.94
N ASN A 70 0.85 -11.98 -1.23
CA ASN A 70 0.13 -12.33 -2.47
C ASN A 70 -1.17 -11.53 -2.64
N ARG A 71 -1.96 -11.40 -1.58
CA ARG A 71 -3.20 -10.60 -1.62
C ARG A 71 -2.94 -9.12 -1.87
N CYS A 72 -1.87 -8.56 -1.31
CA CYS A 72 -1.47 -7.18 -1.59
C CYS A 72 -1.04 -7.00 -3.03
N LEU A 73 -0.25 -7.94 -3.59
CA LEU A 73 0.15 -7.92 -4.99
C LEU A 73 -1.05 -8.00 -5.93
N VAL A 74 -1.98 -8.94 -5.69
CA VAL A 74 -3.22 -9.06 -6.47
C VAL A 74 -4.04 -7.77 -6.41
N ALA A 75 -4.15 -7.14 -5.24
CA ALA A 75 -4.86 -5.88 -5.10
C ALA A 75 -4.18 -4.75 -5.90
N ALA A 76 -2.85 -4.67 -5.85
CA ALA A 76 -2.07 -3.69 -6.60
C ALA A 76 -2.24 -3.86 -8.11
N GLU A 77 -2.06 -5.09 -8.62
CA GLU A 77 -2.20 -5.44 -10.04
C GLU A 77 -3.62 -5.17 -10.55
N SER A 78 -4.65 -5.51 -9.77
CA SER A 78 -6.05 -5.25 -10.15
C SER A 78 -6.39 -3.77 -10.35
N GLN A 79 -5.56 -2.88 -9.83
CA GLN A 79 -5.69 -1.43 -9.93
C GLN A 79 -4.57 -0.80 -10.77
N HIS A 80 -3.72 -1.61 -11.41
CA HIS A 80 -2.53 -1.19 -12.15
C HIS A 80 -1.60 -0.27 -11.33
N ILE A 81 -1.47 -0.57 -10.04
CA ILE A 81 -0.59 0.14 -9.12
C ILE A 81 0.73 -0.63 -9.03
N ARG A 82 1.87 0.06 -9.17
CA ARG A 82 3.18 -0.57 -9.02
C ARG A 82 3.36 -1.12 -7.59
N ALA A 83 3.87 -2.33 -7.44
CA ALA A 83 4.16 -2.91 -6.13
C ALA A 83 5.67 -3.15 -5.96
N ILE A 84 6.17 -2.89 -4.76
CA ILE A 84 7.55 -3.18 -4.34
C ILE A 84 7.48 -3.94 -3.02
N ILE A 85 8.31 -4.97 -2.86
CA ILE A 85 8.45 -5.70 -1.60
C ILE A 85 9.67 -5.17 -0.86
N VAL A 86 9.52 -4.88 0.42
CA VAL A 86 10.60 -4.41 1.28
C VAL A 86 10.82 -5.42 2.40
N LEU A 87 11.97 -6.08 2.40
CA LEU A 87 12.42 -6.92 3.51
C LEU A 87 13.15 -6.04 4.54
N ASN A 88 12.45 -5.71 5.60
CA ASN A 88 12.96 -4.92 6.73
C ASN A 88 13.64 -5.83 7.79
N LYS A 89 14.35 -5.18 8.72
CA LYS A 89 15.09 -5.78 9.84
C LYS A 89 16.28 -6.65 9.41
N THR A 90 16.97 -6.24 8.35
CA THR A 90 18.18 -6.92 7.86
C THR A 90 19.34 -6.95 8.86
N ASP A 91 19.24 -6.21 9.96
CA ASP A 91 20.10 -6.36 11.13
C ASP A 91 19.99 -7.74 11.81
N LEU A 92 18.90 -8.48 11.60
CA LEU A 92 18.72 -9.86 12.05
C LEU A 92 19.19 -10.84 10.96
N VAL A 93 20.52 -11.02 10.84
CA VAL A 93 21.19 -11.65 9.69
C VAL A 93 20.65 -13.05 9.35
N GLU A 94 20.70 -14.01 10.28
CA GLU A 94 20.30 -15.39 10.02
C GLU A 94 18.82 -15.54 9.61
N PRO A 95 17.82 -15.00 10.35
CA PRO A 95 16.43 -15.07 9.93
C PRO A 95 16.16 -14.39 8.58
N THR A 96 16.84 -13.27 8.32
CA THR A 96 16.65 -12.48 7.10
C THR A 96 17.13 -13.23 5.87
N GLN A 97 18.20 -14.02 5.96
CA GLN A 97 18.69 -14.78 4.81
C GLN A 97 17.66 -15.80 4.31
N ASN A 98 16.98 -16.51 5.22
CA ASN A 98 15.92 -17.45 4.86
C ASN A 98 14.72 -16.74 4.23
N ALA A 99 14.29 -15.60 4.81
CA ALA A 99 13.22 -14.79 4.25
C ALA A 99 13.58 -14.22 2.87
N ALA A 100 14.82 -13.78 2.67
CA ALA A 100 15.29 -13.29 1.37
C ALA A 100 15.26 -14.38 0.30
N ASN A 101 15.65 -15.61 0.64
CA ASN A 101 15.59 -16.74 -0.28
C ASN A 101 14.14 -17.05 -0.68
N ALA A 102 13.22 -17.07 0.29
CA ALA A 102 11.79 -17.26 0.00
C ALA A 102 11.23 -16.14 -0.88
N LEU A 103 11.64 -14.89 -0.63
CA LEU A 103 11.17 -13.73 -1.39
C LEU A 103 11.79 -13.59 -2.79
N SER A 104 12.88 -14.31 -3.08
CA SER A 104 13.56 -14.27 -4.38
C SER A 104 12.66 -14.70 -5.55
N LEU A 105 11.65 -15.54 -5.28
CA LEU A 105 10.63 -15.90 -6.27
C LEU A 105 9.91 -14.66 -6.79
N TYR A 106 9.50 -13.74 -5.91
CA TYR A 106 8.82 -12.51 -6.30
C TYR A 106 9.69 -11.60 -7.15
N GLU A 107 10.98 -11.54 -6.84
CA GLU A 107 11.97 -10.80 -7.63
C GLU A 107 12.09 -11.39 -9.05
N SER A 108 12.17 -12.72 -9.16
CA SER A 108 12.27 -13.40 -10.46
C SER A 108 11.06 -13.22 -11.37
N ILE A 109 9.88 -12.96 -10.80
CA ILE A 109 8.65 -12.66 -11.55
C ILE A 109 8.40 -11.16 -11.74
N GLY A 110 9.38 -10.31 -11.37
CA GLY A 110 9.39 -8.89 -11.72
C GLY A 110 8.96 -7.91 -10.62
N TYR A 111 8.72 -8.38 -9.39
CA TYR A 111 8.46 -7.47 -8.26
C TYR A 111 9.77 -7.08 -7.58
N PRO A 112 10.15 -5.78 -7.55
CA PRO A 112 11.40 -5.36 -6.92
C PRO A 112 11.43 -5.74 -5.42
N LEU A 113 12.56 -6.30 -4.99
CA LEU A 113 12.81 -6.65 -3.59
C LEU A 113 13.90 -5.75 -3.02
N VAL A 114 13.54 -4.91 -2.06
CA VAL A 114 14.48 -4.00 -1.39
C VAL A 114 14.74 -4.49 0.02
N LYS A 115 16.02 -4.67 0.38
CA LYS A 115 16.44 -5.09 1.72
C LYS A 115 16.90 -3.86 2.51
N ILE A 116 16.30 -3.61 3.68
CA ILE A 116 16.64 -2.47 4.54
C ILE A 116 16.71 -2.87 6.01
N SER A 117 17.30 -2.01 6.84
CA SER A 117 17.08 -2.02 8.29
C SER A 117 16.65 -0.62 8.70
N ALA A 118 15.38 -0.47 9.10
CA ALA A 118 14.85 0.81 9.53
C ALA A 118 15.65 1.46 10.68
N LEU A 119 16.37 0.65 11.48
CA LEU A 119 17.22 1.12 12.57
C LEU A 119 18.61 1.55 12.12
N ARG A 120 19.06 1.12 10.94
CA ARG A 120 20.43 1.35 10.46
C ARG A 120 20.44 2.28 9.25
N ASN A 121 19.75 1.88 8.18
CA ASN A 121 19.78 2.57 6.90
C ASN A 121 18.56 2.20 6.05
N ILE A 122 17.90 3.22 5.50
CA ILE A 122 16.74 3.11 4.60
C ILE A 122 16.98 3.69 3.20
N SER A 123 18.22 4.06 2.86
CA SER A 123 18.55 4.79 1.61
C SER A 123 18.34 3.99 0.33
N ALA A 124 18.08 2.69 0.44
CA ALA A 124 17.80 1.81 -0.70
C ALA A 124 16.33 1.89 -1.17
N LEU A 125 15.49 2.65 -0.46
CA LEU A 125 14.05 2.79 -0.67
C LEU A 125 13.74 4.18 -1.23
#